data_AF-A0A0B3BGH5-F1
#
_entry.id   AF-A0A0B3BGH5-F1
#
_cell.length_a   1.000
_cell.length_b   1.000
_cell.length_c   1.000
_cell.angle_alpha   90.00
_cell.angle_beta   90.00
_cell.angle_gamma   90.00
#
_symmetry.space_group_name_H-M   'P 1'
#
loop_
_entity.id
_entity.type
_entity.pdbx_description
1 polymer ?
#
loop_
_entity_poly.entity_id
_entity_poly.type
_entity_poly.pdbx_seq_one_letter_code
_entity_poly.pdbx_strand_id
1 'polypeptide(L)'
;MRKIIALAIVIALTVAEYQVYKDDSKRTALEEKVKGVLYSIGDSGTTIVWKGPSSYQYERKDLAPLIEDFKNRYFRDGVQFVLLDKSYLKLDFENIKVYDYKEATPYGKPGDLKIYANPKIQLLKSSVIPKEAEKYILKVRTYYLTDVELINNNLIISQEEMERYFKLNYPPISTILFNTVLLDEILKYSSINDNSLKFLYADNINYDKSSIEKETNNPNKIRVTIFVNNRLPDKIIYIKSLFQYKDGKLYEIKRESNVKEYVEWAKKNL
;
A
#
# COMPACT_ATOMS: atom_id res chain seq x y z
N MET A 1 -27.46 4.03 8.60
CA MET A 1 -27.50 2.72 9.32
C MET A 1 -26.33 2.50 10.27
N ARG A 2 -25.05 2.54 9.83
CA ARG A 2 -23.88 2.25 10.71
C ARG A 2 -23.75 3.17 11.94
N LYS A 3 -24.06 4.47 11.80
CA LYS A 3 -24.06 5.44 12.92
C LYS A 3 -25.07 5.12 14.03
N ILE A 4 -26.18 4.45 13.69
CA ILE A 4 -27.25 4.08 14.63
C ILE A 4 -26.84 2.84 15.43
N ILE A 5 -26.16 1.89 14.79
CA ILE A 5 -25.61 0.68 15.45
C ILE A 5 -24.49 1.09 16.44
N ALA A 6 -23.62 2.02 16.05
CA ALA A 6 -22.57 2.53 16.93
C ALA A 6 -23.15 3.23 18.17
N LEU A 7 -24.20 4.04 18.00
CA LEU A 7 -24.89 4.71 19.11
C LEU A 7 -25.57 3.68 20.04
N ALA A 8 -26.21 2.65 19.49
CA ALA A 8 -26.84 1.60 20.28
C ALA A 8 -25.83 0.77 21.09
N ILE A 9 -24.64 0.50 20.52
CA ILE A 9 -23.54 -0.21 21.21
C ILE A 9 -22.97 0.66 22.33
N VAL A 10 -22.74 1.95 22.08
CA VAL A 10 -22.29 2.89 23.12
C VAL A 10 -23.29 2.94 24.26
N ILE A 11 -24.58 3.12 23.99
CA ILE A 11 -25.63 3.15 25.02
C ILE A 11 -25.69 1.82 25.80
N ALA A 12 -25.62 0.67 25.13
CA ALA A 12 -25.63 -0.63 25.80
C ALA A 12 -24.39 -0.84 26.72
N LEU A 13 -23.23 -0.29 26.34
CA LEU A 13 -22.01 -0.34 27.13
C LEU A 13 -22.04 0.67 28.30
N THR A 14 -22.63 1.85 28.14
CA THR A 14 -22.85 2.82 29.23
C THR A 14 -23.82 2.27 30.28
N VAL A 15 -24.80 1.46 29.86
CA VAL A 15 -25.70 0.75 30.79
C VAL A 15 -24.96 -0.38 31.51
N ALA A 16 -24.00 -1.05 30.86
CA ALA A 16 -23.14 -2.04 31.48
C ALA A 16 -22.08 -1.42 32.43
N GLU A 17 -21.59 -0.21 32.14
CA GLU A 17 -20.67 0.55 33.01
C GLU A 17 -21.22 0.69 34.44
N TYR A 18 -22.54 0.91 34.62
CA TYR A 18 -23.13 1.07 35.95
C TYR A 18 -22.99 -0.16 36.88
N GLN A 19 -22.82 -1.37 36.32
CA GLN A 19 -22.63 -2.60 37.11
C GLN A 19 -21.16 -2.99 37.31
N VAL A 20 -20.24 -2.52 36.45
CA VAL A 20 -18.85 -3.01 36.40
C VAL A 20 -17.89 -2.20 37.29
N TYR A 21 -18.23 -0.97 37.67
CA TYR A 21 -17.38 -0.05 38.48
C TYR A 21 -17.02 -0.50 39.91
N LYS A 22 -17.41 -1.71 40.35
CA LYS A 22 -17.00 -2.28 41.65
C LYS A 22 -15.80 -3.23 41.57
N ASP A 23 -15.30 -3.54 40.38
CA ASP A 23 -14.23 -4.52 40.18
C ASP A 23 -13.25 -4.03 39.10
N ASP A 24 -12.07 -3.58 39.52
CA ASP A 24 -11.07 -2.96 38.65
C ASP A 24 -10.59 -3.91 37.54
N SER A 25 -10.56 -5.23 37.79
CA SER A 25 -10.15 -6.21 36.76
C SER A 25 -11.15 -6.28 35.61
N LYS A 26 -12.44 -6.18 35.92
CA LYS A 26 -13.53 -6.21 34.92
C LYS A 26 -13.64 -4.89 34.19
N ARG A 27 -13.33 -3.78 34.87
CA ARG A 27 -13.21 -2.46 34.25
C ARG A 27 -12.09 -2.44 33.20
N THR A 28 -10.90 -2.92 33.51
CA THR A 28 -9.79 -2.97 32.54
C THR A 28 -10.11 -3.87 31.35
N ALA A 29 -10.68 -5.05 31.58
CA ALA A 29 -11.10 -5.96 30.49
C ALA A 29 -12.22 -5.37 29.61
N LEU A 30 -13.12 -4.56 30.19
CA LEU A 30 -14.16 -3.86 29.45
C LEU A 30 -13.55 -2.69 28.65
N GLU A 31 -12.65 -1.89 29.24
CA GLU A 31 -11.94 -0.82 28.53
C GLU A 31 -11.16 -1.36 27.33
N GLU A 32 -10.50 -2.52 27.45
CA GLU A 32 -9.81 -3.19 26.33
C GLU A 32 -10.77 -3.67 25.24
N LYS A 33 -11.92 -4.26 25.61
CA LYS A 33 -12.95 -4.67 24.65
C LYS A 33 -13.61 -3.48 23.96
N VAL A 34 -13.89 -2.40 24.69
CA VAL A 34 -14.48 -1.16 24.16
C VAL A 34 -13.51 -0.48 23.21
N LYS A 35 -12.22 -0.41 23.57
CA LYS A 35 -11.13 0.00 22.68
C LYS A 35 -11.14 -0.85 21.41
N GLY A 36 -11.13 -2.19 21.54
CA GLY A 36 -11.19 -3.12 20.40
C GLY A 36 -12.39 -2.90 19.47
N VAL A 37 -13.58 -2.60 20.02
CA VAL A 37 -14.80 -2.32 19.24
C VAL A 37 -14.77 -0.94 18.59
N LEU A 38 -14.31 0.11 19.30
CA LEU A 38 -14.16 1.46 18.73
C LEU A 38 -13.11 1.51 17.62
N TYR A 39 -12.03 0.71 17.71
CA TYR A 39 -11.00 0.59 16.68
C TYR A 39 -11.48 -0.10 15.39
N SER A 40 -12.61 -0.80 15.42
CA SER A 40 -13.26 -1.40 14.23
C SER A 40 -14.15 -0.41 13.45
N ILE A 41 -14.44 0.77 14.00
CA ILE A 41 -15.44 1.72 13.45
C ILE A 41 -14.81 2.96 12.77
N GLY A 42 -13.48 3.10 12.77
CA GLY A 42 -12.79 4.29 12.24
C GLY A 42 -12.61 4.35 10.71
N ASP A 43 -13.29 5.31 10.07
CA ASP A 43 -13.02 5.83 8.73
C ASP A 43 -11.54 6.27 8.60
N SER A 44 -10.85 5.75 7.58
CA SER A 44 -9.44 6.05 7.29
C SER A 44 -9.31 7.32 6.43
N GLY A 45 -8.65 8.34 6.98
CA GLY A 45 -8.04 9.40 6.18
C GLY A 45 -6.90 8.84 5.31
N THR A 46 -6.81 9.38 4.09
CA THR A 46 -5.81 9.13 3.03
C THR A 46 -5.67 7.69 2.50
N THR A 47 -6.60 7.35 1.61
CA THR A 47 -6.48 6.27 0.64
C THR A 47 -5.32 6.54 -0.35
N ILE A 48 -4.10 6.08 -0.07
CA ILE A 48 -3.10 5.84 -1.16
C ILE A 48 -3.42 4.50 -1.83
N VAL A 49 -4.70 4.29 -2.13
CA VAL A 49 -5.17 3.18 -2.93
C VAL A 49 -6.10 3.81 -3.92
N TRP A 50 -5.55 4.20 -5.07
CA TRP A 50 -6.38 4.43 -6.24
C TRP A 50 -7.06 3.11 -6.53
N LYS A 51 -8.32 3.01 -6.08
CA LYS A 51 -9.23 1.93 -6.47
C LYS A 51 -9.25 1.89 -7.99
N GLY A 52 -9.63 0.75 -8.55
CA GLY A 52 -9.72 0.52 -9.99
C GLY A 52 -10.56 1.58 -10.73
N PRO A 53 -10.81 1.39 -12.03
CA PRO A 53 -11.44 2.41 -12.87
C PRO A 53 -12.69 3.03 -12.21
N SER A 54 -12.76 4.35 -12.24
CA SER A 54 -13.86 5.12 -11.67
C SER A 54 -15.15 4.96 -12.49
N SER A 55 -16.29 5.35 -11.93
CA SER A 55 -17.58 5.35 -12.63
C SER A 55 -17.59 6.23 -13.90
N TYR A 56 -16.72 7.23 -13.94
CA TYR A 56 -16.55 8.17 -15.06
C TYR A 56 -15.70 7.61 -16.20
N GLN A 57 -15.14 6.41 -16.04
CA GLN A 57 -14.28 5.79 -17.04
C GLN A 57 -14.96 4.60 -17.72
N TYR A 58 -14.54 4.30 -18.93
CA TYR A 58 -14.97 3.11 -19.68
C TYR A 58 -13.75 2.41 -20.31
N GLU A 59 -13.86 1.09 -20.47
CA GLU A 59 -12.78 0.28 -21.05
C GLU A 59 -12.75 0.46 -22.57
N ARG A 60 -11.57 0.82 -23.11
CA ARG A 60 -11.30 0.92 -24.54
C ARG A 60 -10.91 -0.45 -25.11
N LYS A 61 -11.92 -1.31 -25.30
CA LYS A 61 -11.75 -2.67 -25.81
C LYS A 61 -11.13 -2.71 -27.22
N ASP A 62 -11.35 -1.66 -28.00
CA ASP A 62 -10.75 -1.46 -29.32
C ASP A 62 -9.22 -1.36 -29.26
N LEU A 63 -8.66 -0.95 -28.12
CA LEU A 63 -7.21 -0.85 -27.89
C LEU A 63 -6.60 -2.13 -27.31
N ALA A 64 -7.40 -3.17 -27.03
CA ALA A 64 -6.92 -4.44 -26.49
C ALA A 64 -5.79 -5.09 -27.32
N PRO A 65 -5.80 -5.06 -28.67
CA PRO A 65 -4.71 -5.60 -29.47
C PRO A 65 -3.35 -4.91 -29.24
N LEU A 66 -3.33 -3.68 -28.71
CA LEU A 66 -2.10 -2.91 -28.49
C LEU A 66 -1.43 -3.21 -27.14
N ILE A 67 -2.11 -3.96 -26.27
CA ILE A 67 -1.69 -4.15 -24.87
C ILE A 67 -0.47 -5.07 -24.78
N GLU A 68 -0.37 -6.09 -25.63
CA GLU A 68 0.76 -7.02 -25.61
C GLU A 68 2.07 -6.32 -26.00
N ASP A 69 2.05 -5.53 -27.07
CA ASP A 69 3.17 -4.70 -27.48
C ASP A 69 3.56 -3.70 -26.37
N PHE A 70 2.58 -3.01 -25.79
CA PHE A 70 2.80 -2.12 -24.64
C PHE A 70 3.50 -2.84 -23.48
N LYS A 71 3.00 -4.01 -23.06
CA LYS A 71 3.59 -4.79 -21.97
C LYS A 71 5.03 -5.19 -22.31
N ASN A 72 5.27 -5.63 -23.54
CA ASN A 72 6.61 -6.05 -23.99
C ASN A 72 7.60 -4.89 -24.08
N ARG A 73 7.15 -3.67 -24.37
CA ARG A 73 8.05 -2.50 -24.43
C ARG A 73 8.44 -1.97 -23.04
N TYR A 74 7.52 -1.94 -22.09
CA TYR A 74 7.75 -1.26 -20.80
C TYR A 74 7.90 -2.18 -19.59
N PHE A 75 7.39 -3.42 -19.67
CA PHE A 75 7.22 -4.32 -18.54
C PHE A 75 7.60 -5.78 -18.85
N ARG A 76 8.35 -6.05 -19.92
CA ARG A 76 8.70 -7.42 -20.37
C ARG A 76 9.22 -8.31 -19.25
N ASP A 77 10.15 -7.77 -18.46
CA ASP A 77 10.80 -8.49 -17.36
C ASP A 77 10.12 -8.28 -16.00
N GLY A 78 9.01 -7.53 -15.97
CA GLY A 78 8.31 -7.13 -14.77
C GLY A 78 9.04 -6.02 -13.99
N VAL A 79 8.69 -5.88 -12.71
CA VAL A 79 9.33 -4.94 -11.78
C VAL A 79 9.95 -5.72 -10.64
N GLN A 80 11.21 -5.43 -10.31
CA GLN A 80 11.93 -6.13 -9.26
C GLN A 80 12.51 -5.18 -8.22
N PHE A 81 12.22 -5.47 -6.95
CA PHE A 81 12.83 -4.85 -5.79
C PHE A 81 13.76 -5.84 -5.11
N VAL A 82 14.96 -5.39 -4.76
CA VAL A 82 15.93 -6.13 -3.96
C VAL A 82 16.11 -5.35 -2.67
N LEU A 83 15.78 -5.96 -1.54
CA LEU A 83 15.87 -5.37 -0.21
C LEU A 83 17.30 -5.47 0.34
N LEU A 84 17.55 -4.79 1.46
CA LEU A 84 18.87 -4.65 2.06
C LEU A 84 19.53 -6.00 2.41
N ASP A 85 18.73 -6.98 2.82
CA ASP A 85 19.16 -8.34 3.18
C ASP A 85 19.30 -9.28 1.96
N LYS A 86 19.19 -8.73 0.74
CA LYS A 86 19.13 -9.46 -0.54
C LYS A 86 17.86 -10.30 -0.74
N SER A 87 16.86 -10.17 0.13
CA SER A 87 15.50 -10.57 -0.20
C SER A 87 15.07 -9.84 -1.46
N TYR A 88 14.29 -10.48 -2.33
CA TYR A 88 13.77 -9.78 -3.50
C TYR A 88 12.35 -10.19 -3.83
N LEU A 89 11.62 -9.21 -4.34
CA LEU A 89 10.26 -9.31 -4.83
C LEU A 89 10.26 -8.99 -6.32
N LYS A 90 9.76 -9.93 -7.13
CA LYS A 90 9.52 -9.74 -8.56
C LYS A 90 8.02 -9.75 -8.83
N LEU A 91 7.56 -8.71 -9.51
CA LEU A 91 6.18 -8.51 -9.90
C LEU A 91 6.02 -8.65 -11.41
N ASP A 92 4.90 -9.24 -11.82
CA ASP A 92 4.37 -9.12 -13.17
C ASP A 92 3.00 -8.42 -13.13
N PHE A 93 2.53 -7.95 -14.27
CA PHE A 93 1.24 -7.30 -14.45
C PHE A 93 0.36 -8.14 -15.39
N GLU A 94 -0.77 -8.60 -14.86
CA GLU A 94 -1.80 -9.36 -15.57
C GLU A 94 -3.05 -8.50 -15.80
N ASN A 95 -3.94 -8.94 -16.69
CA ASN A 95 -5.22 -8.25 -16.99
C ASN A 95 -5.07 -6.75 -17.24
N ILE A 96 -4.03 -6.37 -17.98
CA ILE A 96 -3.77 -4.99 -18.37
C ILE A 96 -4.93 -4.53 -19.26
N LYS A 97 -5.48 -3.35 -18.97
CA LYS A 97 -6.63 -2.75 -19.64
C LYS A 97 -6.46 -1.25 -19.77
N VAL A 98 -6.94 -0.71 -20.90
CA VAL A 98 -6.94 0.72 -21.18
C VAL A 98 -8.33 1.29 -20.90
N TYR A 99 -8.36 2.41 -20.20
CA TYR A 99 -9.57 3.15 -19.86
C TYR A 99 -9.48 4.57 -20.37
N ASP A 100 -10.62 5.12 -20.74
CA ASP A 100 -10.80 6.50 -21.18
C ASP A 100 -11.90 7.14 -20.34
N TYR A 101 -11.90 8.46 -20.24
CA TYR A 101 -12.93 9.22 -19.55
C TYR A 101 -14.15 9.43 -20.45
N LYS A 102 -15.35 9.21 -19.88
CA LYS A 102 -16.63 9.47 -20.56
C LYS A 102 -16.90 10.95 -20.75
N GLU A 103 -16.44 11.76 -19.79
CA GLU A 103 -16.68 13.20 -19.71
C GLU A 103 -15.54 13.89 -18.97
N ALA A 104 -15.49 15.22 -19.05
CA ALA A 104 -14.49 16.01 -18.32
C ALA A 104 -14.79 15.99 -16.81
N THR A 105 -13.77 15.68 -16.02
CA THR A 105 -13.80 15.62 -14.56
C THR A 105 -12.60 16.39 -13.98
N PRO A 106 -12.57 16.65 -12.66
CA PRO A 106 -11.38 17.20 -12.01
C PRO A 106 -10.12 16.34 -12.15
N TYR A 107 -10.25 15.07 -12.56
CA TYR A 107 -9.17 14.09 -12.62
C TYR A 107 -8.70 13.76 -14.04
N GLY A 108 -9.43 14.21 -15.07
CA GLY A 108 -9.15 13.87 -16.46
C GLY A 108 -10.34 14.17 -17.37
N LYS A 109 -10.11 14.14 -18.68
CA LYS A 109 -11.08 14.44 -19.74
C LYS A 109 -11.05 13.36 -20.84
N PRO A 110 -12.07 13.31 -21.73
CA PRO A 110 -12.08 12.35 -22.83
C PRO A 110 -10.81 12.45 -23.68
N GLY A 111 -10.21 11.30 -23.98
CA GLY A 111 -8.90 11.18 -24.63
C GLY A 111 -7.74 10.98 -23.66
N ASP A 112 -7.90 11.25 -22.37
CA ASP A 112 -6.88 10.95 -21.35
C ASP A 112 -6.90 9.45 -21.03
N LEU A 113 -6.03 8.68 -21.69
CA LEU A 113 -6.00 7.22 -21.54
C LEU A 113 -5.22 6.80 -20.29
N LYS A 114 -5.81 5.90 -19.51
CA LYS A 114 -5.22 5.32 -18.30
C LYS A 114 -5.12 3.81 -18.40
N ILE A 115 -4.00 3.26 -18.00
CA ILE A 115 -3.81 1.81 -17.91
C ILE A 115 -4.06 1.34 -16.49
N TYR A 116 -4.84 0.28 -16.35
CA TYR A 116 -5.02 -0.47 -15.11
C TYR A 116 -4.56 -1.90 -15.29
N ALA A 117 -3.99 -2.49 -14.24
CA ALA A 117 -3.49 -3.85 -14.26
C ALA A 117 -3.69 -4.54 -12.92
N ASN A 118 -3.64 -5.86 -12.93
CA ASN A 118 -3.59 -6.70 -11.74
C ASN A 118 -2.14 -7.12 -11.50
N PRO A 119 -1.44 -6.55 -10.50
CA PRO A 119 -0.11 -7.00 -10.14
C PRO A 119 -0.17 -8.40 -9.56
N LYS A 120 0.86 -9.20 -9.86
CA LYS A 120 1.04 -10.54 -9.35
C LYS A 120 2.47 -10.71 -8.88
N ILE A 121 2.63 -11.29 -7.70
CA ILE A 121 3.94 -11.72 -7.22
C ILE A 121 4.38 -12.91 -8.06
N GLN A 122 5.34 -12.69 -8.95
CA GLN A 122 5.95 -13.76 -9.74
C GLN A 122 6.93 -14.56 -8.89
N LEU A 123 7.70 -13.88 -8.05
CA LEU A 123 8.68 -14.50 -7.17
C LEU A 123 8.94 -13.63 -5.95
N LEU A 124 8.83 -14.22 -4.76
CA LEU A 124 9.30 -13.66 -3.50
C LEU A 124 10.36 -14.62 -2.93
N LYS A 125 11.60 -14.15 -2.83
CA LYS A 125 12.66 -14.85 -2.11
C LYS A 125 13.04 -14.01 -0.92
N SER A 126 12.67 -14.44 0.28
CA SER A 126 13.01 -13.76 1.52
C SER A 126 13.29 -14.77 2.63
N SER A 127 14.24 -14.44 3.51
CA SER A 127 14.47 -15.16 4.77
C SER A 127 13.54 -14.71 5.89
N VAL A 128 12.84 -13.58 5.70
CA VAL A 128 12.03 -12.93 6.74
C VAL A 128 10.54 -12.99 6.40
N ILE A 129 10.16 -12.72 5.16
CA ILE A 129 8.76 -12.73 4.72
C ILE A 129 8.39 -14.15 4.26
N PRO A 130 7.55 -14.89 4.99
CA PRO A 130 7.08 -16.20 4.56
C PRO A 130 5.99 -16.06 3.49
N LYS A 131 5.75 -17.13 2.73
CA LYS A 131 4.88 -17.12 1.54
C LYS A 131 3.43 -16.72 1.87
N GLU A 132 2.90 -17.18 2.99
CA GLU A 132 1.55 -16.84 3.46
C GLU A 132 1.36 -15.34 3.77
N ALA A 133 2.45 -14.57 3.88
CA ALA A 133 2.44 -13.14 4.12
C ALA A 133 2.25 -12.31 2.84
N GLU A 134 2.35 -12.91 1.65
CA GLU A 134 2.20 -12.23 0.36
C GLU A 134 0.87 -11.47 0.23
N LYS A 135 -0.19 -11.96 0.88
CA LYS A 135 -1.50 -11.30 0.95
C LYS A 135 -1.47 -9.90 1.56
N TYR A 136 -0.44 -9.58 2.36
CA TYR A 136 -0.25 -8.26 2.96
C TYR A 136 0.49 -7.29 2.02
N ILE A 137 1.17 -7.82 1.01
CA ILE A 137 1.88 -7.06 -0.02
C ILE A 137 0.89 -6.58 -1.10
N LEU A 138 0.05 -7.49 -1.62
CA LEU A 138 -0.98 -7.19 -2.63
C LEU A 138 -2.37 -7.08 -2.01
N LYS A 139 -2.82 -5.85 -1.70
CA LYS A 139 -4.10 -5.60 -1.02
C LYS A 139 -5.30 -5.42 -1.96
N VAL A 140 -5.07 -5.03 -3.21
CA VAL A 140 -6.13 -4.77 -4.19
C VAL A 140 -5.93 -5.68 -5.39
N ARG A 141 -7.01 -5.97 -6.11
CA ARG A 141 -6.92 -6.77 -7.33
C ARG A 141 -6.51 -5.95 -8.55
N THR A 142 -7.04 -4.74 -8.69
CA THR A 142 -6.83 -3.89 -9.86
C THR A 142 -6.28 -2.55 -9.43
N TYR A 143 -5.15 -2.18 -10.02
CA TYR A 143 -4.43 -0.96 -9.72
C TYR A 143 -4.28 -0.10 -10.98
N TYR A 144 -4.35 1.21 -10.80
CA TYR A 144 -3.92 2.18 -11.81
C TYR A 144 -2.40 2.05 -12.03
N LEU A 145 -1.95 1.81 -13.25
CA LEU A 145 -0.55 1.59 -13.60
C LEU A 145 0.15 2.86 -14.10
N THR A 146 -0.39 3.51 -15.12
CA THR A 146 0.21 4.70 -15.76
C THR A 146 -0.77 5.39 -16.72
N ASP A 147 -0.49 6.64 -17.06
CA ASP A 147 -1.15 7.37 -18.13
C ASP A 147 -0.45 7.09 -19.46
N VAL A 148 -1.21 7.00 -20.54
CA VAL A 148 -0.67 6.71 -21.87
C VAL A 148 -1.30 7.61 -22.93
N GLU A 149 -0.58 7.75 -24.04
CA GLU A 149 -1.05 8.41 -25.24
C GLU A 149 -1.16 7.39 -26.37
N LEU A 150 -2.11 7.59 -27.28
CA LEU A 150 -2.22 6.80 -28.50
C LEU A 150 -1.54 7.54 -29.65
N ILE A 151 -0.35 7.10 -30.04
CA ILE A 151 0.45 7.72 -31.10
C ILE A 151 0.76 6.68 -32.15
N ASN A 152 0.41 6.96 -33.42
CA ASN A 152 0.66 6.06 -34.55
C ASN A 152 0.21 4.61 -34.26
N ASN A 153 -0.98 4.46 -33.67
CA ASN A 153 -1.56 3.19 -33.25
C ASN A 153 -0.74 2.42 -32.20
N ASN A 154 0.07 3.10 -31.40
CA ASN A 154 0.79 2.53 -30.27
C ASN A 154 0.41 3.23 -28.98
N LEU A 155 0.28 2.46 -27.90
CA LEU A 155 0.17 3.01 -26.54
C LEU A 155 1.58 3.42 -26.08
N ILE A 156 1.78 4.70 -25.82
CA ILE A 156 3.07 5.28 -25.44
C ILE A 156 2.93 5.88 -24.03
N ILE A 157 3.89 5.59 -23.16
CA ILE A 157 4.08 6.38 -21.92
C ILE A 157 4.83 7.64 -22.33
N SER A 158 4.23 8.83 -22.12
CA SER A 158 4.85 10.10 -22.50
C SER A 158 6.20 10.29 -21.80
N GLN A 159 7.11 11.12 -22.32
CA GLN A 159 8.41 11.33 -21.67
C GLN A 159 8.24 11.88 -20.25
N GLU A 160 7.28 12.78 -20.04
CA GLU A 160 6.95 13.30 -18.71
C GLU A 160 6.51 12.17 -17.76
N GLU A 161 5.64 11.27 -18.24
CA GLU A 161 5.22 10.08 -17.50
C GLU A 161 6.34 9.06 -17.33
N MET A 162 7.22 8.86 -18.31
CA MET A 162 8.38 7.96 -18.21
C MET A 162 9.38 8.49 -17.19
N GLU A 163 9.57 9.80 -17.15
CA GLU A 163 10.35 10.40 -16.10
C GLU A 163 9.68 10.17 -14.73
N ARG A 164 8.33 10.21 -14.63
CA ARG A 164 7.57 9.77 -13.44
C ARG A 164 7.71 8.26 -13.17
N TYR A 165 7.90 7.45 -14.21
CA TYR A 165 8.06 5.99 -14.18
C TYR A 165 9.38 5.54 -13.58
N PHE A 166 10.48 6.16 -14.01
CA PHE A 166 11.78 6.02 -13.35
C PHE A 166 11.84 6.75 -11.98
N LYS A 167 10.79 7.47 -11.58
CA LYS A 167 10.62 8.17 -10.28
C LYS A 167 9.80 7.37 -9.25
N LEU A 168 9.33 6.15 -9.55
CA LEU A 168 8.55 5.27 -8.65
C LEU A 168 7.29 5.88 -8.00
N ASN A 169 6.84 7.05 -8.44
CA ASN A 169 5.67 7.73 -7.86
C ASN A 169 4.32 7.17 -8.32
N TYR A 170 4.31 5.94 -8.89
CA TYR A 170 3.06 5.28 -9.20
C TYR A 170 2.43 4.71 -7.94
N PRO A 171 1.19 5.13 -7.60
CA PRO A 171 0.48 4.65 -6.43
C PRO A 171 0.53 3.12 -6.20
N PRO A 172 0.43 2.24 -7.22
CA PRO A 172 0.57 0.80 -6.99
C PRO A 172 1.97 0.33 -6.64
N ILE A 173 2.98 0.73 -7.42
CA ILE A 173 4.35 0.24 -7.26
C ILE A 173 4.89 0.79 -5.94
N SER A 174 4.56 2.04 -5.61
CA SER A 174 4.84 2.64 -4.31
C SER A 174 4.13 1.88 -3.19
N THR A 175 2.82 1.60 -3.30
CA THR A 175 2.08 0.84 -2.27
C THR A 175 2.63 -0.56 -2.06
N ILE A 176 2.94 -1.28 -3.15
CA ILE A 176 3.51 -2.63 -3.07
C ILE A 176 4.89 -2.58 -2.43
N LEU A 177 5.74 -1.62 -2.83
CA LEU A 177 7.05 -1.40 -2.22
C LEU A 177 6.93 -1.04 -0.73
N PHE A 178 6.02 -0.14 -0.37
CA PHE A 178 5.77 0.26 1.01
C PHE A 178 5.32 -0.91 1.86
N ASN A 179 4.34 -1.69 1.39
CA ASN A 179 3.89 -2.90 2.08
C ASN A 179 5.05 -3.90 2.23
N THR A 180 5.86 -4.09 1.19
CA THR A 180 6.99 -5.04 1.19
C THR A 180 8.05 -4.64 2.21
N VAL A 181 8.51 -3.39 2.17
CA VAL A 181 9.54 -2.86 3.09
C VAL A 181 9.05 -2.87 4.53
N LEU A 182 7.79 -2.48 4.75
CA LEU A 182 7.18 -2.50 6.07
C LEU A 182 7.06 -3.93 6.61
N LEU A 183 6.57 -4.87 5.81
CA LEU A 183 6.43 -6.27 6.20
C LEU A 183 7.79 -6.92 6.49
N ASP A 184 8.79 -6.67 5.63
CA ASP A 184 10.17 -7.12 5.84
C ASP A 184 10.72 -6.63 7.18
N GLU A 185 10.51 -5.35 7.52
CA GLU A 185 11.06 -4.79 8.75
C GLU A 185 10.33 -5.31 10.00
N ILE A 186 8.99 -5.44 9.96
CA ILE A 186 8.21 -5.89 11.12
C ILE A 186 8.53 -7.35 11.47
N LEU A 187 8.59 -8.21 10.46
CA LEU A 187 8.77 -9.66 10.67
C LEU A 187 10.17 -10.03 11.18
N LYS A 188 11.12 -9.08 11.22
CA LYS A 188 12.39 -9.26 11.96
C LYS A 188 12.18 -9.32 13.47
N TYR A 189 11.08 -8.74 13.97
CA TYR A 189 10.85 -8.58 15.41
C TYR A 189 9.55 -9.24 15.89
N SER A 190 8.65 -9.66 15.00
CA SER A 190 7.39 -10.35 15.34
C SER A 190 7.11 -11.54 14.44
N SER A 191 6.22 -12.42 14.89
CA SER A 191 5.73 -13.52 14.05
C SER A 191 4.53 -13.08 13.21
N ILE A 192 4.27 -13.76 12.10
CA ILE A 192 3.10 -13.46 11.25
C ILE A 192 1.75 -13.60 11.96
N ASN A 193 1.69 -14.43 13.01
CA ASN A 193 0.48 -14.68 13.79
C ASN A 193 0.33 -13.73 14.98
N ASP A 194 1.34 -12.90 15.24
CA ASP A 194 1.41 -11.95 16.34
C ASP A 194 0.36 -10.83 16.18
N ASN A 195 -0.27 -10.44 17.28
CA ASN A 195 -1.30 -9.39 17.28
C ASN A 195 -0.74 -8.04 16.79
N SER A 196 0.55 -7.79 16.99
CA SER A 196 1.25 -6.61 16.46
C SER A 196 1.16 -6.49 14.93
N LEU A 197 1.23 -7.60 14.21
CA LEU A 197 1.12 -7.62 12.75
C LEU A 197 -0.33 -7.50 12.28
N LYS A 198 -1.25 -8.16 12.99
CA LYS A 198 -2.69 -8.01 12.71
C LYS A 198 -3.12 -6.55 12.83
N PHE A 199 -2.66 -5.83 13.86
CA PHE A 199 -3.02 -4.44 14.09
C PHE A 199 -2.53 -3.49 12.97
N LEU A 200 -1.32 -3.74 12.43
CA LEU A 200 -0.78 -2.95 11.33
C LEU A 200 -1.47 -3.19 9.99
N TYR A 201 -2.00 -4.39 9.78
CA TYR A 201 -2.60 -4.80 8.51
C TYR A 201 -4.12 -5.01 8.59
N ALA A 202 -4.77 -4.65 9.71
CA ALA A 202 -6.16 -5.00 10.01
C ALA A 202 -7.18 -4.43 9.01
N ASP A 203 -7.05 -3.18 8.56
CA ASP A 203 -8.08 -2.56 7.70
C ASP A 203 -7.55 -1.37 6.88
N ASN A 204 -6.48 -1.63 6.12
CA ASN A 204 -5.67 -0.64 5.38
C ASN A 204 -4.69 0.12 6.27
N ILE A 205 -3.43 0.12 5.86
CA ILE A 205 -2.40 0.94 6.49
C ILE A 205 -2.72 2.39 6.15
N ASN A 206 -2.84 3.25 7.16
CA ASN A 206 -2.89 4.69 6.94
C ASN A 206 -1.46 5.19 6.73
N TYR A 207 -1.06 5.23 5.46
CA TYR A 207 0.15 5.90 5.04
C TYR A 207 -0.10 7.41 5.12
N ASP A 208 0.43 8.06 6.14
CA ASP A 208 0.22 9.50 6.37
C ASP A 208 1.09 10.31 5.41
N LYS A 209 2.37 10.48 5.73
CA LYS A 209 3.36 11.26 4.95
C LYS A 209 4.32 10.40 4.13
N SER A 210 3.85 9.23 3.69
CA SER A 210 4.72 8.32 2.93
C SER A 210 4.99 8.88 1.54
N SER A 211 6.25 8.84 1.09
CA SER A 211 6.69 9.45 -0.16
C SER A 211 7.79 8.63 -0.84
N ILE A 212 7.96 8.86 -2.14
CA ILE A 212 9.14 8.45 -2.89
C ILE A 212 9.71 9.70 -3.56
N GLU A 213 10.95 10.02 -3.25
CA GLU A 213 11.62 11.25 -3.66
C GLU A 213 12.97 10.95 -4.28
N LYS A 214 13.37 11.69 -5.33
CA LYS A 214 14.73 11.57 -5.85
C LYS A 214 15.75 12.16 -4.89
N GLU A 215 16.96 11.63 -4.93
CA GLU A 215 18.11 12.36 -4.39
C GLU A 215 18.48 13.49 -5.36
N THR A 216 18.49 14.74 -4.88
CA THR A 216 18.70 15.96 -5.68
C THR A 216 19.94 15.88 -6.57
N ASN A 217 20.99 15.22 -6.10
CA ASN A 217 22.28 15.12 -6.78
C ASN A 217 22.55 13.74 -7.41
N ASN A 218 21.59 12.81 -7.35
CA ASN A 218 21.75 11.49 -7.96
C ASN A 218 20.39 10.94 -8.43
N PRO A 219 20.06 11.12 -9.72
CA PRO A 219 18.75 10.73 -10.24
C PRO A 219 18.52 9.22 -10.28
N ASN A 220 19.57 8.40 -10.11
CA ASN A 220 19.49 6.94 -10.00
C ASN A 220 19.21 6.48 -8.57
N LYS A 221 19.17 7.40 -7.60
CA LYS A 221 18.83 7.10 -6.21
C LYS A 221 17.50 7.73 -5.84
N ILE A 222 16.71 6.96 -5.10
CA ILE A 222 15.42 7.38 -4.60
C ILE A 222 15.35 7.11 -3.09
N ARG A 223 14.78 8.06 -2.36
CA ARG A 223 14.41 7.95 -0.96
C ARG A 223 12.96 7.53 -0.88
N VAL A 224 12.74 6.36 -0.29
CA VAL A 224 11.44 5.82 0.06
C VAL A 224 11.22 6.12 1.54
N THR A 225 10.20 6.92 1.84
CA THR A 225 9.83 7.23 3.20
C THR A 225 8.46 6.66 3.47
N ILE A 226 8.34 5.82 4.49
CA ILE A 226 7.10 5.18 4.91
C ILE A 226 6.79 5.70 6.31
N PHE A 227 5.66 6.38 6.45
CA PHE A 227 5.09 6.77 7.73
C PHE A 227 3.73 6.12 7.89
N VAL A 228 3.60 5.27 8.90
CA VAL A 228 2.34 4.65 9.29
C VAL A 228 1.90 5.31 10.59
N ASN A 229 0.84 6.12 10.50
CA ASN A 229 0.15 6.58 11.68
C ASN A 229 -0.78 5.45 12.11
N ASN A 230 -0.25 4.58 12.96
CA ASN A 230 -1.04 3.50 13.50
C ASN A 230 -2.14 4.11 14.38
N ARG A 231 -3.32 3.48 14.47
CA ARG A 231 -4.51 4.05 15.16
C ARG A 231 -4.35 4.20 16.68
N LEU A 232 -3.13 4.23 17.19
CA LEU A 232 -2.74 4.37 18.60
C LEU A 232 -2.15 5.76 18.83
N PRO A 233 -2.56 6.46 19.91
CA PRO A 233 -2.05 7.79 20.20
C PRO A 233 -0.52 7.79 20.38
N ASP A 234 0.14 8.73 19.72
CA ASP A 234 1.56 9.07 19.85
C ASP A 234 2.60 7.99 19.45
N LYS A 235 2.21 6.97 18.67
CA LYS A 235 3.13 5.93 18.16
C LYS A 235 3.14 5.85 16.64
N ILE A 236 3.92 6.75 16.03
CA ILE A 236 4.18 6.75 14.59
C ILE A 236 5.26 5.71 14.28
N ILE A 237 5.00 4.83 13.33
CA ILE A 237 6.03 3.96 12.73
C ILE A 237 6.60 4.68 11.52
N TYR A 238 7.93 4.71 11.43
CA TYR A 238 8.62 5.19 10.26
C TYR A 238 9.65 4.19 9.75
N ILE A 239 9.79 4.15 8.44
CA ILE A 239 10.90 3.52 7.72
C ILE A 239 11.37 4.48 6.65
N LYS A 240 12.68 4.72 6.59
CA LYS A 240 13.34 5.47 5.53
C LYS A 240 14.32 4.54 4.85
N SER A 241 14.14 4.33 3.56
CA SER A 241 14.96 3.44 2.76
C SER A 241 15.51 4.18 1.56
N LEU A 242 16.78 3.97 1.24
CA LEU A 242 17.43 4.51 0.06
C LEU A 242 17.58 3.37 -0.95
N PHE A 243 16.99 3.53 -2.12
CA PHE A 243 17.13 2.59 -3.23
C PHE A 243 17.98 3.20 -4.35
N GLN A 244 18.72 2.35 -5.03
CA GLN A 244 19.45 2.67 -6.26
C GLN A 244 18.89 1.84 -7.41
N TYR A 245 18.50 2.50 -8.49
CA TYR A 245 18.12 1.84 -9.73
C TYR A 245 19.38 1.42 -10.50
N LYS A 246 19.48 0.14 -10.83
CA LYS A 246 20.58 -0.43 -11.61
C LYS A 246 20.11 -1.71 -12.33
N ASP A 247 20.49 -1.88 -13.59
CA ASP A 247 20.23 -3.11 -14.37
C ASP A 247 18.75 -3.55 -14.36
N GLY A 248 17.81 -2.59 -14.49
CA GLY A 248 16.38 -2.88 -14.50
C GLY A 248 15.75 -3.12 -13.12
N LYS A 249 16.52 -2.99 -12.03
CA LYS A 249 16.12 -3.36 -10.67
C LYS A 249 16.34 -2.23 -9.69
N LEU A 250 15.58 -2.25 -8.61
CA LEU A 250 15.71 -1.32 -7.49
C LEU A 250 16.39 -2.03 -6.33
N TYR A 251 17.61 -1.62 -6.01
CA TYR A 251 18.39 -2.17 -4.90
C TYR A 251 18.34 -1.25 -3.70
N GLU A 252 17.82 -1.74 -2.59
CA GLU A 252 17.92 -1.05 -1.31
C GLU A 252 19.38 -1.07 -0.83
N ILE A 253 19.92 0.11 -0.57
CA ILE A 253 21.32 0.29 -0.14
C ILE A 253 21.42 0.79 1.30
N LYS A 254 20.34 1.31 1.88
CA LYS A 254 20.28 1.78 3.27
C LYS A 254 18.86 1.76 3.79
N ARG A 255 18.68 1.41 5.07
CA ARG A 255 17.41 1.52 5.80
C ARG A 255 17.63 2.11 7.20
N GLU A 256 16.68 2.93 7.64
CA GLU A 256 16.52 3.44 9.00
C GLU A 256 15.06 3.28 9.41
N SER A 257 14.79 2.82 10.64
CA SER A 257 13.41 2.57 11.09
C SER A 257 13.29 2.53 12.60
N ASN A 258 12.09 2.82 13.13
CA ASN A 258 11.74 2.62 14.55
C ASN A 258 10.77 1.43 14.79
N VAL A 259 10.72 0.49 13.85
CA VAL A 259 9.77 -0.63 13.89
C VAL A 259 10.04 -1.53 15.08
N LYS A 260 11.31 -1.73 15.47
CA LYS A 260 11.67 -2.55 16.62
C LYS A 260 11.05 -2.01 17.91
N GLU A 261 11.20 -0.72 18.16
CA GLU A 261 10.64 -0.04 19.34
C GLU A 261 9.12 -0.14 19.36
N TYR A 262 8.47 -0.02 18.19
CA TYR A 262 7.04 -0.23 18.07
C TYR A 262 6.63 -1.67 18.43
N VAL A 263 7.30 -2.68 17.87
CA VAL A 263 6.98 -4.10 18.11
C VAL A 263 7.20 -4.47 19.58
N GLU A 264 8.29 -4.01 20.18
CA GLU A 264 8.58 -4.22 21.60
C GLU A 264 7.54 -3.56 22.51
N TRP A 265 7.06 -2.37 22.15
CA TRP A 265 5.94 -1.74 22.86
C TRP A 265 4.65 -2.54 22.68
N ALA A 266 4.33 -2.96 21.46
CA ALA A 266 3.10 -3.68 21.14
C ALA A 266 3.00 -4.98 21.95
N LYS A 267 4.07 -5.77 22.01
CA LYS A 267 4.14 -7.01 22.80
C LYS A 267 3.88 -6.84 24.31
N LYS A 268 4.08 -5.62 24.84
CA LYS A 268 3.86 -5.32 26.27
C LYS A 268 2.44 -4.81 26.55
N ASN A 269 1.72 -4.35 25.53
CA ASN A 269 0.48 -3.56 25.69
C ASN A 269 -0.71 -4.11 24.88
N LEU A 270 -0.53 -5.19 24.10
CA LEU A 270 -1.54 -5.86 23.28
C LEU A 270 -1.43 -7.39 23.46
#